data_AF-A0A6P0XDY5-F1
#
_entry.id   AF-A0A6P0XDY5-F1
#
_cell.length_a   1.000
_cell.length_b   1.000
_cell.length_c   1.000
_cell.angle_alpha   90.00
_cell.angle_beta   90.00
_cell.angle_gamma   90.00
#
_symmetry.space_group_name_H-M   'P 1'
#
loop_
_entity.id
_entity.type
_entity.pdbx_description
1 polymer ?
#
loop_
_entity_poly.entity_id
_entity_poly.type
_entity_poly.pdbx_seq_one_letter_code
_entity_poly.pdbx_strand_id
1 'polypeptide(L)' 'MTDNYLLLDTGWDKTGRVHAVVLHLRIVGEKIWIESDGTERGIALELLEQNISKEDIVLGFIRPKSRHLTDFSVA' A
#
# COMPACT_ATOMS: atom_id res chain seq x y z
N MET A 1 10.88 -0.69 -16.62
CA MET A 1 10.67 -1.57 -15.46
C MET A 1 9.77 -0.82 -14.51
N THR A 2 8.81 -1.48 -13.87
CA THR A 2 7.85 -0.84 -12.98
C THR A 2 8.07 -1.36 -11.57
N ASP A 3 8.45 -0.48 -10.64
CA ASP A 3 8.71 -0.85 -9.24
C ASP A 3 7.39 -1.18 -8.55
N ASN A 4 7.07 -2.46 -8.53
CA ASN A 4 5.88 -3.03 -7.89
C ASN A 4 6.32 -4.13 -6.94
N TYR A 5 5.83 -4.06 -5.72
CA TYR A 5 6.11 -5.02 -4.66
C TYR A 5 4.78 -5.55 -4.16
N LEU A 6 4.53 -6.84 -4.36
CA LEU A 6 3.28 -7.49 -4.00
C LEU A 6 3.55 -8.62 -3.02
N LEU A 7 2.73 -8.67 -1.97
CA LEU A 7 2.54 -9.85 -1.14
C LEU A 7 1.18 -10.45 -1.48
N LEU A 8 1.20 -11.67 -1.98
CA LEU A 8 0.00 -12.43 -2.34
C LEU A 8 -0.17 -13.58 -1.35
N ASP A 9 -1.41 -13.76 -0.87
CA ASP A 9 -1.84 -15.05 -0.36
C ASP A 9 -2.29 -15.90 -1.54
N THR A 10 -1.62 -17.03 -1.74
CA THR A 10 -1.89 -17.95 -2.83
C THR A 10 -1.76 -19.38 -2.35
N GLY A 11 -2.86 -20.12 -2.43
CA GLY A 11 -2.88 -21.49 -1.95
C GLY A 11 -4.24 -22.15 -2.12
N TRP A 12 -4.53 -23.09 -1.24
CA TRP A 12 -5.81 -23.74 -1.13
C TRP A 12 -6.19 -23.80 0.34
N ASP A 13 -7.46 -23.58 0.64
CA ASP A 13 -8.03 -23.83 1.97
C ASP A 13 -9.27 -24.72 1.86
N LYS A 14 -9.97 -24.92 2.98
CA LYS A 14 -11.20 -25.73 3.03
C LYS A 14 -12.36 -25.18 2.18
N THR A 15 -12.27 -23.93 1.73
CA THR A 15 -13.30 -23.23 0.93
C THR A 15 -12.94 -23.17 -0.55
N GLY A 16 -11.67 -23.35 -0.91
CA GLY A 16 -11.23 -23.48 -2.30
C GLY A 16 -9.88 -22.81 -2.57
N ARG A 17 -9.73 -22.33 -3.82
CA ARG A 17 -8.52 -21.66 -4.30
C ARG A 17 -8.40 -20.29 -3.63
N VAL A 18 -7.27 -20.05 -2.96
CA VAL A 18 -6.90 -18.73 -2.42
C VAL A 18 -6.01 -18.01 -3.43
N HIS A 19 -6.38 -16.78 -3.79
CA HIS A 19 -5.59 -15.88 -4.63
C HIS A 19 -5.96 -14.42 -4.32
N ALA A 20 -5.32 -13.85 -3.30
CA ALA A 20 -5.66 -12.54 -2.75
C ALA A 20 -4.41 -11.67 -2.56
N VAL A 21 -4.56 -10.35 -2.74
CA VAL A 21 -3.52 -9.38 -2.41
C VAL A 21 -3.58 -9.07 -0.93
N VAL A 22 -2.48 -9.31 -0.22
CA VAL A 22 -2.31 -8.91 1.18
C VAL A 22 -1.70 -7.51 1.26
N LEU A 23 -0.72 -7.22 0.41
CA LEU A 23 -0.06 -5.91 0.35
C LEU A 23 0.36 -5.62 -1.10
N HIS A 24 0.12 -4.40 -1.57
CA HIS A 24 0.62 -3.93 -2.85
C HIS A 24 1.21 -2.53 -2.70
N LEU A 25 2.51 -2.43 -2.91
CA LEU A 25 3.26 -1.18 -2.92
C LEU A 25 3.80 -0.90 -4.33
N ARG A 26 3.89 0.38 -4.66
CA ARG A 26 4.57 0.86 -5.87
C ARG A 26 5.53 1.98 -5.52
N ILE A 27 6.64 2.05 -6.23
CA ILE A 27 7.47 3.27 -6.24
C ILE A 27 7.17 4.01 -7.55
N VAL A 28 6.69 5.24 -7.42
CA VAL A 28 6.35 6.11 -8.56
C VAL A 28 7.06 7.44 -8.36
N GLY A 29 8.06 7.70 -9.20
CA GLY A 29 9.01 8.79 -8.92
C GLY A 29 9.77 8.48 -7.64
N GLU A 30 9.71 9.38 -6.67
CA GLU A 30 10.37 9.24 -5.36
C GLU A 30 9.40 8.84 -4.23
N LYS A 31 8.15 8.50 -4.57
CA LYS A 31 7.08 8.26 -3.60
C LYS A 31 6.65 6.80 -3.56
N ILE A 32 6.29 6.36 -2.35
CA ILE A 32 5.72 5.05 -2.08
C ILE A 32 4.20 5.14 -2.15
N TRP A 33 3.61 4.42 -3.08
CA TRP A 33 2.17 4.29 -3.25
C TRP A 33 1.69 3.00 -2.59
N ILE A 34 0.83 3.13 -1.60
CA ILE A 34 0.15 1.99 -0.95
C ILE A 34 -1.16 1.75 -1.69
N GLU A 35 -1.17 0.77 -2.59
CA GLU A 35 -2.32 0.46 -3.45
C GLU A 35 -3.31 -0.48 -2.74
N SER A 36 -2.82 -1.35 -1.86
CA SER A 36 -3.62 -2.24 -1.01
C SER A 36 -2.83 -2.59 0.23
N ASP A 37 -3.50 -2.61 1.38
CA ASP A 37 -2.94 -2.97 2.67
C ASP A 37 -3.97 -3.73 3.51
N GLY A 38 -3.76 -5.04 3.62
CA GLY A 38 -4.57 -5.96 4.42
C GLY A 38 -3.97 -6.24 5.81
N THR A 39 -2.94 -5.51 6.23
CA THR A 39 -2.32 -5.68 7.55
C THR A 39 -3.13 -4.97 8.62
N GLU A 40 -3.20 -5.52 9.83
CA GLU A 40 -3.95 -4.90 10.94
C GLU A 40 -3.32 -3.57 11.38
N ARG A 41 -1.98 -3.54 11.46
CA ARG A 41 -1.23 -2.38 11.90
C ARG A 41 -1.19 -1.27 10.83
N GLY A 42 -1.18 -1.65 9.56
CA GLY A 42 -1.04 -0.75 8.44
C GLY A 42 0.42 -0.43 8.10
N ILE A 43 0.83 -0.72 6.88
CA ILE A 43 2.20 -0.50 6.37
C ILE A 43 2.60 0.98 6.43
N ALA A 44 1.63 1.90 6.34
CA ALA A 44 1.90 3.33 6.43
C ALA A 44 2.58 3.68 7.76
N LEU A 45 2.16 3.08 8.88
CA LEU A 45 2.79 3.33 10.18
C LEU A 45 4.22 2.79 10.24
N GLU A 46 4.45 1.59 9.70
CA GLU A 46 5.79 0.99 9.65
C GLU A 46 6.76 1.84 8.83
N LEU A 47 6.31 2.42 7.70
CA LEU A 47 7.12 3.33 6.90
C LEU A 47 7.49 4.60 7.67
N LEU A 48 6.57 5.17 8.45
CA LEU A 48 6.85 6.33 9.31
C LEU A 48 7.90 6.00 10.39
N GLU A 49 7.83 4.81 11.00
CA GLU A 49 8.81 4.34 11.98
C GLU A 49 10.20 4.11 11.37
N GLN A 50 10.27 3.87 10.06
CA GLN A 50 11.51 3.83 9.29
C GLN A 50 11.96 5.23 8.81
N ASN A 51 11.39 6.30 9.37
CA ASN A 51 11.70 7.70 9.05
C ASN A 51 11.35 8.16 7.63
N ILE A 52 10.38 7.50 6.98
CA ILE A 52 9.84 7.97 5.70
C ILE A 52 8.80 9.06 6.00
N SER A 53 8.90 10.21 5.33
CA SER A 53 7.96 11.31 5.54
C SER A 53 6.56 10.94 5.02
N LYS A 54 5.51 11.47 5.66
CA LYS A 54 4.13 11.37 5.14
C LYS A 54 4.02 11.94 3.71
N GLU A 55 4.86 12.90 3.36
CA GLU A 55 4.89 13.51 2.03
C GLU A 55 5.51 12.61 0.96
N ASP A 56 6.23 11.57 1.36
CA ASP A 56 6.80 10.59 0.43
C ASP A 56 5.89 9.36 0.28
N ILE A 57 4.73 9.35 0.95
CA ILE A 57 3.78 8.25 0.96
C ILE A 57 2.45 8.72 0.37
N VAL A 58 1.90 7.94 -0.55
CA VAL A 58 0.57 8.14 -1.14
C VAL A 58 -0.32 6.96 -0.76
N LEU A 59 -1.46 7.25 -0.13
CA LEU A 59 -2.51 6.26 0.11
C LEU A 59 -3.28 6.01 -1.20
N GLY A 60 -2.74 5.14 -2.06
CA GLY A 60 -3.26 4.83 -3.39
C GLY A 60 -4.70 4.32 -3.38
N PHE A 61 -5.07 3.53 -2.38
CA PHE A 61 -6.43 3.02 -2.17
C PHE A 61 -7.47 4.11 -1.82
N ILE A 62 -7.03 5.31 -1.42
CA ILE A 62 -7.92 6.46 -1.24
C ILE A 62 -8.13 7.16 -2.59
N ARG A 63 -9.40 7.44 -2.92
CA ARG A 63 -9.76 8.13 -4.17
C ARG A 63 -8.98 9.44 -4.31
N PRO A 64 -8.44 9.79 -5.49
CA PRO A 64 -7.60 10.99 -5.68
C PRO A 64 -8.22 12.27 -5.11
N LYS A 65 -9.52 12.49 -5.37
CA LYS A 65 -10.26 13.66 -4.88
C LYS A 65 -10.42 13.75 -3.36
N SER A 66 -10.11 12.69 -2.62
CA SER A 66 -10.25 12.63 -1.16
C SER A 66 -8.90 12.57 -0.44
N ARG A 67 -7.77 12.42 -1.15
CA ARG A 67 -6.43 12.32 -0.54
C ARG A 67 -6.03 13.57 0.23
N HIS A 68 -6.50 14.75 -0.22
CA HIS A 68 -6.27 16.03 0.48
C HIS A 68 -6.91 16.09 1.88
N LEU A 69 -7.79 15.15 2.24
CA LEU A 69 -8.38 15.02 3.57
C LEU A 69 -7.53 14.14 4.50
N THR A 70 -6.42 13.59 4.00
CA THR A 70 -5.46 12.78 4.76
C THR A 70 -4.20 13.59 5.03
N ASP A 71 -3.40 13.17 6.00
CA ASP A 71 -2.10 13.80 6.27
C ASP A 71 -0.97 13.33 5.31
N PHE A 72 -1.29 12.51 4.30
CA PHE A 72 -0.34 11.93 3.36
C PHE A 72 -0.36 12.66 2.03
N SER A 73 0.64 12.38 1.19
CA SER A 73 0.74 13.01 -0.12
C SER A 73 -0.42 12.66 -1.05
N VAL A 74 -0.79 13.61 -1.92
CA VAL A 74 -1.90 13.45 -2.88
C VAL A 74 -1.50 12.71 -4.15
N ALA A 75 -0.21 12.74 -4.49
CA ALA A 75 0.41 12.12 -5.66
C ALA A 75 1.91 11.94 -5.44
#